data_AF-A0AAD5PBC3-F1
#
_entry.id   AF-A0AAD5PBC3-F1
#
_cell.length_a   1.000
_cell.length_b   1.000
_cell.length_c   1.000
_cell.angle_alpha   90.00
_cell.angle_beta   90.00
_cell.angle_gamma   90.00
#
_symmetry.space_group_name_H-M   'P 1'
#
loop_
_entity.id
_entity.type
_entity.pdbx_description
1 polymer ?
#
loop_
_entity_poly.entity_id
_entity_poly.type
_entity_poly.pdbx_seq_one_letter_code
_entity_poly.pdbx_strand_id
1 'polypeptide(L)'
;FDNQVAGHDRILQFSTNDLMVIKPSTQIEQQFYEDSQNDLEFCCWIPKCYGSLHVATDSELAMLEQQQGSDGLLKQEGAAQQLCLENLLNGFTRPCIMDLKIG
;
A
#
# COMPACT_ATOMS: atom_id res chain seq x y z
N PHE A 1 -10.65 3.83 -1.30
CA PHE A 1 -10.35 4.26 0.06
C PHE A 1 -10.97 5.63 0.26
N ASP A 2 -12.15 5.67 0.86
CA ASP A 2 -13.05 6.84 0.77
C ASP A 2 -12.65 7.97 1.72
N ASN A 3 -11.73 7.68 2.64
CA ASN A 3 -11.18 8.62 3.61
C ASN A 3 -9.86 9.27 3.14
N GLN A 4 -9.54 9.19 1.84
CA GLN A 4 -8.34 9.83 1.30
C GLN A 4 -8.52 11.36 1.27
N VAL A 5 -7.64 12.09 1.95
CA VAL A 5 -7.67 13.57 1.99
C VAL A 5 -6.64 14.19 1.03
N ALA A 6 -5.59 13.46 0.66
CA ALA A 6 -4.57 13.86 -0.32
C ALA A 6 -3.87 12.65 -0.99
N GLY A 7 -3.07 12.89 -2.04
CA GLY A 7 -2.29 11.86 -2.75
C GLY A 7 -2.94 11.33 -4.04
N HIS A 8 -2.29 10.38 -4.72
CA HIS A 8 -2.77 9.80 -5.98
C HIS A 8 -3.81 8.67 -5.76
N ASP A 9 -4.78 8.57 -6.68
CA ASP A 9 -6.04 7.80 -6.68
C ASP A 9 -5.95 6.25 -6.66
N ARG A 10 -4.92 5.64 -6.08
CA ARG A 10 -4.63 4.20 -6.32
C ARG A 10 -4.33 3.39 -5.07
N ILE A 11 -4.84 3.79 -3.90
CA ILE A 11 -4.72 2.97 -2.69
C ILE A 11 -5.66 1.76 -2.80
N LEU A 12 -5.09 0.56 -2.74
CA LEU A 12 -5.86 -0.67 -2.66
C LEU A 12 -6.08 -1.02 -1.18
N GLN A 13 -7.29 -1.45 -0.87
CA GLN A 13 -7.70 -1.91 0.45
C GLN A 13 -8.32 -3.29 0.28
N PHE A 14 -7.94 -4.25 1.12
CA PHE A 14 -8.58 -5.56 1.11
C PHE A 14 -9.97 -5.45 1.71
N SER A 15 -10.95 -6.09 1.06
CA SER A 15 -12.35 -6.13 1.55
C SER A 15 -12.51 -6.92 2.86
N THR A 16 -11.54 -7.76 3.21
CA THR A 16 -11.63 -8.70 4.33
C THR A 16 -10.94 -8.23 5.60
N ASN A 17 -9.90 -7.39 5.49
CA ASN A 17 -9.11 -6.94 6.64
C ASN A 17 -8.71 -5.47 6.48
N ASP A 18 -9.22 -4.63 7.38
CA ASP A 18 -8.97 -3.18 7.40
C ASP A 18 -7.65 -2.80 8.10
N LEU A 19 -6.76 -3.77 8.33
CA LEU A 19 -5.52 -3.56 9.10
C LEU A 19 -4.39 -2.94 8.29
N MET A 20 -4.44 -3.04 6.96
CA MET A 20 -3.36 -2.62 6.07
C MET A 20 -3.90 -1.95 4.81
N VAL A 21 -3.12 -1.01 4.28
CA VAL A 21 -3.35 -0.35 2.99
C VAL A 21 -2.19 -0.66 2.04
N ILE A 22 -2.50 -0.93 0.77
CA ILE A 22 -1.51 -1.12 -0.28
C ILE A 22 -1.43 0.18 -1.08
N LYS A 23 -0.25 0.77 -1.11
CA LYS A 23 0.00 2.06 -1.75
C LYS A 23 1.03 1.91 -2.88
N PRO A 24 0.74 2.41 -4.10
CA PRO A 24 1.75 2.51 -5.14
C PRO A 24 2.87 3.42 -4.66
N SER A 25 4.09 2.94 -4.77
CA SER A 25 5.26 3.60 -4.20
C SER A 25 6.25 4.00 -5.29
N THR A 26 7.01 5.06 -5.01
CA THR A 26 8.19 5.40 -5.80
C THR A 26 9.42 4.74 -5.19
N GLN A 27 10.51 4.64 -5.96
CA GLN A 27 11.78 4.11 -5.44
C GLN A 27 12.30 4.93 -4.23
N ILE A 28 12.12 6.26 -4.26
CA ILE A 28 12.52 7.15 -3.15
C ILE A 28 11.72 6.80 -1.87
N GLU A 29 10.42 6.53 -2.01
CA GLU A 29 9.58 6.20 -0.87
C GLU A 29 9.94 4.83 -0.27
N GLN A 30 10.29 3.85 -1.10
CA GLN A 30 10.78 2.55 -0.60
C GLN A 30 12.07 2.70 0.18
N GLN A 31 13.06 3.42 -0.39
CA GLN A 31 14.33 3.66 0.28
C GLN A 31 14.11 4.37 1.61
N PHE A 32 13.21 5.35 1.67
CA PHE A 32 12.85 6.03 2.92
C PHE A 32 12.37 5.05 3.99
N TYR A 33 11.44 4.14 3.68
CA TYR A 33 10.94 3.17 4.65
C TYR A 33 11.99 2.13 5.06
N GLU A 34 12.88 1.73 4.14
CA GLU A 34 14.01 0.83 4.42
C GLU A 34 15.03 1.51 5.35
N ASP A 35 15.44 2.74 5.03
CA ASP A 35 16.41 3.51 5.82
C ASP A 35 15.88 3.79 7.23
N SER A 36 14.58 4.11 7.34
CA SER A 36 13.91 4.39 8.61
C SER A 36 14.00 3.23 9.59
N GLN A 37 14.10 1.97 9.14
CA GLN A 37 14.22 0.81 10.04
C GLN A 37 15.48 0.86 10.94
N ASN A 38 16.47 1.68 10.56
CA ASN A 38 17.69 1.87 11.35
C ASN A 38 17.53 2.90 12.49
N ASP A 39 16.43 3.65 12.52
CA ASP A 39 16.09 4.63 13.55
C ASP A 39 14.75 4.27 14.22
N LEU A 40 14.83 3.53 15.32
CA LEU A 40 13.67 3.07 16.07
C LEU A 40 12.87 4.22 16.72
N GLU A 41 13.53 5.34 17.05
CA GLU A 41 12.86 6.50 17.65
C GLU A 41 12.03 7.23 16.58
N PHE A 42 12.55 7.33 15.36
CA PHE A 42 11.80 7.88 14.23
C PHE A 42 10.68 6.95 13.76
N CYS A 43 10.92 5.64 13.70
CA CYS A 43 9.99 4.65 13.17
C CYS A 43 8.62 4.65 13.87
N CYS A 44 8.52 5.07 15.13
CA CYS A 44 7.24 5.13 15.84
C CYS A 44 6.34 6.29 15.38
N TRP A 45 6.87 7.24 14.63
CA TRP A 45 6.15 8.43 14.13
C TRP A 45 5.63 8.28 12.70
N ILE A 46 6.00 7.21 11.99
CA ILE A 46 5.55 6.91 10.63
C ILE A 46 4.69 5.64 10.63
N PRO A 47 3.81 5.43 9.63
CA PRO A 47 3.04 4.20 9.51
C PRO A 47 3.96 2.98 9.47
N LYS A 48 3.59 1.90 10.16
CA LYS A 48 4.37 0.66 10.06
C LYS A 48 4.36 0.13 8.62
N CYS A 49 5.55 -0.14 8.08
CA CYS A 49 5.72 -0.81 6.80
C CYS A 49 5.85 -2.31 7.01
N TYR A 50 5.03 -3.10 6.32
CA TYR A 50 5.04 -4.56 6.34
C TYR A 50 5.85 -5.18 5.20
N GLY A 51 6.34 -4.36 4.27
CA GLY A 51 7.11 -4.78 3.10
C GLY A 51 6.55 -4.24 1.79
N SER A 52 7.10 -4.73 0.68
CA SER A 52 6.71 -4.34 -0.67
C SER A 52 6.04 -5.48 -1.44
N LEU A 53 5.12 -5.13 -2.33
CA LEU A 53 4.53 -6.04 -3.31
C LEU A 53 4.91 -5.57 -4.71
N HIS A 54 5.06 -6.51 -5.64
CA HIS A 54 5.15 -6.19 -7.06
C HIS A 54 3.89 -6.67 -7.76
N VAL A 55 3.51 -5.97 -8.82
CA VAL A 55 2.43 -6.41 -9.71
C VAL A 55 2.94 -7.63 -10.46
N ALA A 56 2.12 -8.68 -10.52
CA ALA A 56 2.44 -9.88 -11.28
C ALA A 56 2.67 -9.54 -12.76
N THR A 57 3.75 -10.09 -13.32
CA THR A 57 4.06 -10.01 -14.73
C THR A 57 3.07 -10.83 -15.57
N ASP A 58 2.93 -10.53 -16.86
CA ASP A 58 2.10 -11.32 -17.77
C ASP A 58 2.51 -12.81 -17.77
N SER A 59 3.80 -13.11 -17.57
CA SER A 59 4.29 -14.48 -17.45
C SER A 59 3.80 -15.17 -16.17
N GLU A 60 3.81 -14.47 -15.04
CA GLU A 60 3.31 -15.01 -13.76
C GLU A 60 1.79 -15.17 -13.77
N LEU A 61 1.08 -14.23 -14.39
CA LEU A 61 -0.37 -14.32 -14.61
C LEU A 61 -0.73 -15.52 -15.48
N ALA A 62 -0.01 -15.73 -16.58
CA ALA A 62 -0.22 -16.88 -17.46
C ALA A 62 0.00 -18.23 -16.75
N MET A 63 0.89 -18.29 -15.77
CA MET A 63 1.08 -19.50 -14.93
C MET A 63 -0.09 -19.73 -13.97
N LEU A 64 -0.72 -18.67 -13.46
CA LEU A 64 -1.86 -18.74 -12.53
C LEU A 64 -3.19 -19.06 -13.25
N GLU A 65 -3.42 -18.51 -14.44
CA GLU A 65 -4.62 -18.75 -15.25
C GLU A 65 -4.79 -20.21 -15.68
N GLN A 66 -3.70 -20.98 -15.75
CA GLN A 66 -3.75 -22.42 -16.02
C GLN A 66 -4.32 -23.24 -14.86
N GLN A 67 -4.48 -22.67 -13.66
CA GLN A 67 -4.85 -23.42 -12.45
C GLN A 67 -6.24 -23.11 -11.87
N GLN A 68 -6.84 -21.93 -12.06
CA GLN A 68 -8.18 -21.63 -11.52
C GLN A 68 -9.00 -20.66 -12.39
N GLY A 69 -10.30 -20.94 -12.52
CA GLY A 69 -11.26 -20.13 -13.26
C GLY A 69 -11.49 -18.75 -12.63
N SER A 70 -11.43 -17.74 -13.50
CA SER A 70 -11.80 -16.33 -13.35
C SER A 70 -12.49 -15.90 -12.04
N ASP A 71 -11.71 -15.27 -11.15
CA ASP A 71 -12.23 -14.17 -10.35
C ASP A 71 -11.26 -12.98 -10.46
N GLY A 72 -11.82 -11.77 -10.56
CA GLY A 72 -11.22 -10.64 -11.28
C GLY A 72 -9.87 -10.15 -10.75
N LEU A 73 -8.79 -10.47 -11.45
CA LEU A 73 -7.47 -9.89 -11.19
C LEU A 73 -7.35 -8.52 -11.89
N LEU A 74 -7.19 -7.47 -11.10
CA LEU A 74 -7.03 -6.10 -11.59
C LEU A 74 -5.68 -5.97 -12.30
N LYS A 75 -5.71 -5.88 -13.63
CA LYS A 75 -4.56 -5.46 -14.45
C LYS A 75 -4.21 -4.01 -14.08
N GLN A 76 -3.14 -3.80 -13.32
CA GLN A 76 -2.53 -2.47 -13.19
C GLN A 76 -1.49 -2.29 -14.29
N GLU A 77 -1.71 -1.30 -15.16
CA GLU A 77 -0.72 -0.88 -16.15
C GLU A 77 0.41 -0.11 -15.48
N GLY A 78 1.64 -0.63 -15.63
CA GLY A 78 2.87 -0.08 -15.09
C GLY A 78 3.41 -0.94 -13.94
N ALA A 79 4.70 -1.31 -14.02
CA ALA A 79 5.44 -2.03 -12.99
C ALA A 79 5.65 -1.16 -11.73
N ALA A 80 4.55 -0.76 -11.10
CA ALA A 80 4.56 0.03 -9.88
C ALA A 80 4.71 -0.92 -8.70
N GLN A 81 5.90 -0.95 -8.11
CA GLN A 81 6.09 -1.54 -6.79
C GLN A 81 5.18 -0.85 -5.78
N GLN A 82 4.60 -1.63 -4.89
CA GLN A 82 3.63 -1.20 -3.90
C GLN A 82 4.25 -1.36 -2.51
N LEU A 83 3.87 -0.50 -1.57
CA LEU A 83 4.15 -0.67 -0.15
C LEU A 83 2.91 -1.15 0.58
N CYS A 84 3.09 -2.13 1.46
CA CYS A 84 2.09 -2.55 2.43
C CYS A 84 2.29 -1.76 3.71
N LEU A 85 1.36 -0.86 4.02
CA LEU A 85 1.45 0.03 5.18
C LEU A 85 0.32 -0.25 6.17
N GLU A 86 0.54 0.14 7.41
CA GLU A 86 -0.49 0.21 8.44
C GLU A 86 -1.65 1.11 8.03
N ASN A 87 -2.87 0.63 8.23
CA ASN A 87 -4.04 1.50 8.15
C ASN A 87 -4.18 2.31 9.45
N LEU A 88 -3.78 3.57 9.41
CA LEU A 88 -3.92 4.50 10.54
C LEU A 88 -5.38 4.75 10.98
N LEU A 89 -6.36 4.42 10.14
CA LEU A 89 -7.78 4.58 10.46
C LEU A 89 -8.38 3.35 11.12
N ASN A 90 -7.65 2.24 11.18
CA ASN A 90 -8.13 1.03 11.80
C ASN A 90 -8.49 1.28 13.28
N GLY A 91 -9.70 0.86 13.68
CA GLY A 91 -10.24 1.09 15.02
C GLY A 91 -11.00 2.40 15.22
N PHE A 92 -11.02 3.31 14.24
CA PHE A 92 -11.82 4.53 14.31
C PHE A 92 -13.20 4.37 13.68
N THR A 93 -14.27 4.69 14.42
CA THR A 93 -15.66 4.61 13.91
C THR A 93 -16.05 5.81 13.03
N ARG A 94 -15.49 6.99 13.32
CA ARG A 94 -15.75 8.25 12.59
C ARG A 94 -14.47 9.10 12.60
N PRO A 95 -13.45 8.73 11.82
CA PRO A 95 -12.18 9.44 11.83
C PRO A 95 -12.36 10.87 11.30
N CYS A 96 -11.66 11.83 11.92
CA CYS A 96 -11.48 13.17 11.39
C CYS A 96 -10.01 13.30 10.98
N ILE A 97 -9.75 13.59 9.71
CA ILE A 97 -8.40 13.55 9.13
C ILE A 97 -7.99 14.97 8.75
N MET A 98 -6.76 15.33 9.11
CA MET A 98 -6.13 16.59 8.73
C MET A 98 -4.76 16.26 8.12
N ASP A 99 -4.51 16.73 6.90
CA ASP A 99 -3.24 16.59 6.22
C ASP A 99 -2.52 17.94 6.22
N LEU A 100 -1.31 17.98 6.79
CA LEU A 100 -0.47 19.18 6.88
C LEU A 100 0.89 18.89 6.23
N LYS A 101 1.15 19.52 5.09
CA LYS A 101 2.45 19.44 4.43
C LYS A 101 3.50 20.27 5.18
N ILE A 102 4.58 19.62 5.60
CA ILE A 102 5.73 20.25 6.27
C ILE A 102 6.79 20.58 5.22
N GLY A 103 7.46 21.73 5.39
CA GLY A 103 8.51 22.24 4.50
C GLY A 103 9.90 21.81 4.94
#